data_AF-A0A9Q1L6N9-F1
#
_entry.id   AF-A0A9Q1L6N9-F1
#
_cell.length_a   1.000
_cell.length_b   1.000
_cell.length_c   1.000
_cell.angle_alpha   90.00
_cell.angle_beta   90.00
_cell.angle_gamma   90.00
#
_symmetry.space_group_name_H-M   'P 1'
#
loop_
_entity.id
_entity.type
_entity.pdbx_description
1 polymer ?
#
loop_
_entity_poly.entity_id
_entity_poly.type
_entity_poly.pdbx_seq_one_letter_code
_entity_poly.pdbx_strand_id
1 'polypeptide(L)'
;MAYFYPLPSSLPNLRFLHLKAMQDDKVSKVRVPHVLTVAGSDSGSGAGIQADLKACAARGVYCSTVITAVTAQNTVGVQGVNIVPENLWRSS
;
A
#
# COMPACT_ATOMS: atom_id res chain seq x y z
N MET A 1 2.88 47.79 16.07
CA MET A 1 2.11 48.13 17.28
C MET A 1 1.38 46.87 17.72
N ALA A 2 1.89 46.15 18.73
CA ALA A 2 1.31 44.89 19.18
C ALA A 2 0.35 45.16 20.34
N TYR A 3 -0.90 44.70 20.23
CA TYR A 3 -1.87 44.79 21.31
C TYR A 3 -1.64 43.63 22.29
N PHE A 4 -1.17 43.98 23.48
CA PHE A 4 -1.08 43.07 24.63
C PHE A 4 -2.37 43.24 25.45
N TYR A 5 -3.24 42.23 25.48
CA TYR A 5 -4.32 42.19 26.47
C TYR A 5 -3.82 41.48 27.72
N PRO A 6 -3.99 42.05 28.93
CA PRO A 6 -3.60 41.38 30.15
C PRO A 6 -4.57 40.24 30.43
N LEU A 7 -4.05 39.04 30.67
CA LEU A 7 -4.84 37.91 31.16
C LEU A 7 -5.28 38.20 32.61
N PRO A 8 -6.55 37.96 32.98
CA PRO A 8 -7.00 38.12 34.36
C PRO A 8 -6.32 37.10 35.28
N SER A 9 -5.87 37.56 36.44
CA SER A 9 -5.02 36.85 37.41
C SER A 9 -5.74 35.80 38.26
N SER A 10 -6.90 35.29 37.84
CA SER A 10 -7.78 34.47 38.70
C SER A 10 -8.24 33.13 38.10
N LEU A 11 -7.42 32.46 37.27
CA LEU A 11 -7.69 31.08 36.87
C LEU A 11 -6.85 30.08 37.70
N PRO A 12 -7.35 29.58 38.84
CA PRO A 12 -6.79 28.39 39.43
C PRO A 12 -7.22 27.19 38.56
N ASN A 13 -6.28 26.29 38.28
CA ASN A 13 -6.46 25.03 37.54
C ASN A 13 -6.17 25.05 36.02
N LEU A 14 -4.95 25.47 35.68
CA LEU A 14 -4.34 25.32 34.35
C LEU A 14 -3.90 23.87 34.01
N ARG A 15 -4.68 22.85 34.41
CA ARG A 15 -4.35 21.43 34.12
C ARG A 15 -5.36 20.70 33.23
N PHE A 16 -6.38 21.39 32.72
CA PHE A 16 -7.46 20.71 31.97
C PHE A 16 -7.87 21.33 30.63
N LEU A 17 -7.21 22.38 30.14
CA LEU A 17 -7.51 22.99 28.83
C LEU A 17 -6.28 23.07 27.93
N HIS A 18 -5.82 21.92 27.43
CA HIS A 18 -4.97 21.90 26.22
C HIS A 18 -5.16 20.66 25.33
N LEU A 19 -6.27 19.94 25.48
CA LEU A 19 -6.52 18.74 24.68
C LEU A 19 -8.00 18.63 24.29
N LYS A 20 -8.55 19.65 23.64
CA LYS A 20 -9.93 19.57 23.12
C LYS A 20 -10.17 20.29 21.80
N ALA A 21 -9.13 20.51 21.00
CA ALA A 21 -9.27 21.08 19.67
C ALA A 21 -8.38 20.34 18.67
N MET A 22 -8.70 19.07 18.42
CA MET A 22 -8.24 18.33 17.22
C MET A 22 -9.02 17.03 16.97
N GLN A 23 -10.20 16.85 17.58
CA GLN A 23 -11.10 15.75 17.25
C GLN A 23 -12.04 16.20 16.12
N ASP A 24 -11.47 16.42 14.93
CA ASP A 24 -12.23 16.42 13.68
C ASP A 24 -12.33 14.96 13.21
N ASP A 25 -13.28 14.22 13.80
CA ASP A 25 -13.56 12.81 13.51
C ASP A 25 -14.29 12.65 12.17
N LYS A 26 -13.60 13.00 11.09
CA LYS A 26 -13.88 12.53 9.73
C LYS A 26 -12.60 11.98 9.13
N VAL A 27 -11.94 11.05 9.84
CA VAL A 27 -11.00 10.14 9.17
C VAL A 27 -11.83 9.29 8.22
N SER A 28 -11.98 9.75 6.97
CA SER A 28 -12.51 8.93 5.90
C SER A 28 -11.70 7.64 5.88
N LYS A 29 -12.35 6.49 6.01
CA LYS A 29 -11.69 5.18 5.95
C LYS A 29 -10.88 5.13 4.65
N VAL A 30 -9.56 5.31 4.74
CA VAL A 30 -8.68 5.24 3.58
C VAL A 30 -8.79 3.82 3.03
N ARG A 31 -9.46 3.68 1.89
CA ARG A 31 -9.55 2.39 1.20
C ARG A 31 -8.25 2.23 0.43
N VAL A 32 -7.42 1.28 0.85
CA VAL A 32 -6.25 0.88 0.09
C VAL A 32 -6.75 0.33 -1.25
N PRO A 33 -6.34 0.90 -2.40
CA PRO A 33 -6.74 0.37 -3.70
C PRO A 33 -6.26 -1.08 -3.85
N HIS A 34 -7.09 -1.89 -4.49
CA HIS A 34 -6.78 -3.31 -4.76
C HIS A 34 -6.53 -3.50 -6.25
N VAL A 35 -5.41 -4.14 -6.58
CA VAL A 35 -4.99 -4.47 -7.95
C VAL A 35 -4.86 -5.98 -8.08
N LEU A 36 -5.35 -6.54 -9.19
CA LEU A 36 -5.09 -7.91 -9.60
C LEU A 36 -4.09 -7.89 -10.75
N THR A 37 -2.96 -8.57 -10.60
CA THR A 37 -2.08 -8.91 -11.72
C THR A 37 -2.32 -10.35 -12.17
N VAL A 38 -2.34 -10.56 -13.49
CA VAL A 38 -2.45 -11.87 -14.13
C VAL A 38 -1.29 -11.98 -15.11
N ALA A 39 -0.23 -12.69 -14.72
CA ALA A 39 1.01 -12.75 -15.49
C ALA A 39 1.85 -14.01 -15.15
N GLY A 40 2.94 -14.21 -15.89
CA GLY A 40 3.93 -15.21 -15.57
C GLY A 40 4.82 -14.80 -14.38
N SER A 41 5.37 -15.80 -13.70
CA SER A 41 6.37 -15.65 -12.64
C SER A 41 7.77 -15.65 -13.24
N ASP A 42 8.49 -14.54 -13.07
CA ASP A 42 9.90 -14.36 -13.46
C ASP A 42 10.83 -14.60 -12.26
N SER A 43 11.64 -15.66 -12.31
CA SER A 43 12.62 -15.99 -11.27
C SER A 43 13.71 -14.92 -11.11
N GLY A 44 13.99 -14.12 -12.15
CA GLY A 44 14.95 -13.02 -12.12
C GLY A 44 14.41 -11.76 -11.45
N SER A 45 13.11 -11.71 -11.12
CA SER A 45 12.44 -10.59 -10.45
C SER A 45 12.47 -9.27 -11.24
N GLY A 46 12.81 -9.28 -12.52
CA GLY A 46 12.88 -8.08 -13.38
C GLY A 46 11.58 -7.79 -14.12
N ALA A 47 10.74 -8.79 -14.33
CA ALA A 47 9.48 -8.73 -15.07
C ALA A 47 8.36 -9.52 -14.36
N GLY A 48 7.24 -9.72 -15.06
CA GLY A 48 6.12 -10.56 -14.60
C GLY A 48 5.51 -10.10 -13.28
N ILE A 49 4.93 -11.05 -12.54
CA ILE A 49 4.27 -10.80 -11.26
C ILE A 49 5.21 -10.12 -10.25
N GLN A 50 6.49 -10.43 -10.27
CA GLN A 50 7.47 -9.85 -9.37
C GLN A 50 7.65 -8.34 -9.62
N ALA A 51 7.71 -7.92 -10.88
CA ALA A 51 7.76 -6.51 -11.24
C ALA A 51 6.43 -5.80 -10.90
N ASP A 52 5.30 -6.47 -11.11
CA ASP A 52 3.97 -5.92 -10.77
C ASP A 52 3.83 -5.71 -9.27
N LEU A 53 4.24 -6.68 -8.44
CA LEU A 53 4.23 -6.57 -6.98
C LEU A 53 5.14 -5.43 -6.50
N LYS A 54 6.31 -5.22 -7.12
CA LYS A 54 7.18 -4.08 -6.83
C LYS A 54 6.50 -2.76 -7.17
N ALA A 55 5.81 -2.67 -8.31
CA ALA A 55 5.05 -1.49 -8.70
C ALA A 55 3.87 -1.22 -7.75
N CYS A 56 3.15 -2.27 -7.33
CA CYS A 56 2.09 -2.19 -6.34
C CYS A 56 2.61 -1.67 -4.98
N ALA A 57 3.70 -2.24 -4.49
CA ALA A 57 4.33 -1.81 -3.24
C ALA A 57 4.79 -0.35 -3.31
N ALA A 58 5.42 0.06 -4.42
CA ALA A 58 5.84 1.44 -4.65
C ALA A 58 4.67 2.43 -4.69
N ARG A 59 3.46 1.96 -5.01
CA ARG A 59 2.23 2.77 -5.08
C ARG A 59 1.34 2.66 -3.84
N GLY A 60 1.74 1.88 -2.83
CA GLY A 60 0.96 1.69 -1.60
C GLY A 60 -0.39 1.01 -1.82
N VAL A 61 -0.49 0.14 -2.82
CA VAL A 61 -1.73 -0.60 -3.14
C VAL A 61 -1.62 -2.07 -2.73
N TYR A 62 -2.74 -2.67 -2.36
CA TYR A 62 -2.81 -4.11 -2.12
C TYR A 62 -2.88 -4.82 -3.48
N CYS A 63 -2.07 -5.87 -3.65
CA CYS A 63 -1.89 -6.54 -4.92
C CYS A 63 -2.18 -8.04 -4.74
N SER A 64 -3.14 -8.55 -5.50
CA SER A 64 -3.38 -10.00 -5.65
C SER A 64 -2.84 -10.48 -6.99
N THR A 65 -2.55 -11.77 -7.09
CA THR A 65 -1.81 -12.33 -8.23
C THR A 65 -2.45 -13.61 -8.73
N VAL A 66 -2.53 -13.78 -10.05
CA VAL A 66 -2.82 -15.06 -10.72
C VAL A 66 -1.62 -15.43 -11.59
N ILE A 67 -0.94 -16.52 -11.21
CA ILE A 67 0.26 -17.00 -11.91
C ILE A 67 -0.18 -17.89 -13.07
N THR A 68 0.19 -17.52 -14.30
CA THR A 68 -0.18 -18.26 -15.53
C THR A 68 0.92 -19.18 -16.03
N ALA A 69 2.17 -18.88 -15.69
CA ALA A 69 3.34 -19.69 -16.01
C ALA A 69 4.47 -19.37 -15.00
N VAL A 70 5.43 -20.27 -14.86
CA VAL A 70 6.69 -20.02 -14.16
C VAL A 70 7.83 -20.14 -15.15
N THR A 71 8.68 -19.11 -15.22
CA THR A 71 9.85 -19.12 -16.09
C THR A 71 11.12 -19.32 -15.27
N ALA A 72 12.03 -20.17 -15.76
CA ALA A 72 13.44 -20.08 -15.40
C ALA A 72 14.04 -19.02 -16.33
N GLN A 73 14.18 -17.81 -15.81
CA GLN A 73 14.68 -16.65 -16.56
C GLN A 73 15.72 -15.88 -15.71
N ASN A 74 16.70 -15.32 -16.41
CA ASN A 74 17.59 -14.29 -15.88
C ASN A 74 17.81 -13.18 -16.93
N THR A 75 18.70 -12.23 -16.64
CA THR A 75 18.99 -11.09 -17.52
C THR A 75 19.64 -11.45 -18.86
N VAL A 76 20.06 -12.71 -19.03
CA VAL A 76 20.70 -13.21 -20.26
C VAL A 76 19.68 -13.95 -21.15
N GLY A 77 18.50 -14.29 -20.62
CA GLY A 77 17.41 -14.90 -21.38
C GLY A 77 16.54 -15.86 -20.57
N VAL A 78 15.63 -16.55 -21.27
CA VAL A 78 14.72 -17.56 -20.72
C VAL A 78 15.27 -18.96 -21.00
N GLN A 79 15.45 -19.76 -19.95
CA GLN A 79 15.97 -21.13 -20.03
C GLN A 79 14.86 -22.18 -20.00
N GLY A 80 13.66 -21.82 -19.55
CA GLY A 80 12.51 -22.73 -19.55
C GLY A 80 11.23 -22.04 -19.11
N VAL A 81 10.10 -22.62 -19.53
CA VAL A 81 8.76 -22.16 -19.18
C VAL A 81 7.94 -23.36 -18.74
N ASN A 82 7.30 -23.25 -17.58
CA ASN A 82 6.32 -24.21 -17.09
C ASN A 82 4.95 -23.54 -17.04
N ILE A 83 4.03 -24.00 -17.87
CA ILE A 83 2.67 -23.44 -17.94
C ILE A 83 1.86 -23.94 -16.76
N VAL A 84 1.19 -23.02 -16.06
CA VAL A 84 0.27 -23.40 -14.98
C VAL A 84 -1.00 -23.96 -15.62
N PRO A 85 -1.43 -25.18 -15.25
CA PRO A 85 -2.66 -25.76 -15.75
C PRO A 85 -3.86 -24.84 -15.50
N GLU A 86 -4.71 -24.68 -16.52
CA GLU A 86 -5.83 -23.74 -16.51
C GLU A 86 -6.81 -23.97 -15.34
N ASN A 87 -6.99 -25.23 -14.95
CA ASN A 87 -7.87 -25.60 -13.84
C ASN A 87 -7.40 -25.01 -12.50
N LEU A 88 -6.10 -24.73 -12.34
CA LEU A 88 -5.54 -24.30 -11.06
C LEU A 88 -6.00 -22.90 -10.65
N TRP A 89 -6.18 -21.98 -11.61
CA TRP A 89 -6.61 -20.60 -11.33
C TRP A 89 -8.05 -20.31 -11.74
N ARG A 90 -8.72 -21.23 -12.46
CA ARG A 90 -10.17 -21.16 -12.69
C ARG A 90 -11.01 -21.69 -11.52
N SER A 91 -10.44 -22.53 -10.65
CA SER A 91 -11.18 -23.20 -9.58
C SER A 91 -11.33 -22.39 -8.28
N SER A 92 -10.74 -21.19 -8.22
CA SER A 92 -10.62 -20.36 -7.02
C SER A 92 -11.57 -19.17 -7.00
#